data_AF-A0A7W6XL26-F1
#
_entry.id   AF-A0A7W6XL26-F1
#
_cell.length_a   1.000
_cell.length_b   1.000
_cell.length_c   1.000
_cell.angle_alpha   90.00
_cell.angle_beta   90.00
_cell.angle_gamma   90.00
#
_symmetry.space_group_name_H-M   'P 1'
#
loop_
_entity.id
_entity.type
_entity.pdbx_description
1 polymer ?
#
loop_
_entity_poly.entity_id
_entity_poly.type
_entity_poly.pdbx_seq_one_letter_code
_entity_poly.pdbx_strand_id
1 'polypeptide(L)'
;MSLGENQTSDEALDGQKPGDKGSGVFAVPDPTSPEQGAFKKVIVSDITYPDCVRRGQNCMVYKWLPKKLSQGTTECPTKGVLCNKSCAHDLCLCINGTCQ
;
A
#
# COMPACT_ATOMS: atom_id res chain seq x y z
N MET A 1 -17.02 4.90 9.00
CA MET A 1 -16.59 4.15 7.81
C MET A 1 -15.07 4.11 7.84
N SER A 2 -14.43 2.94 7.84
CA SER A 2 -12.96 2.88 7.73
C SER A 2 -12.61 3.32 6.30
N LEU A 3 -11.96 4.47 6.18
CA LEU A 3 -11.83 5.17 4.90
C LEU A 3 -10.74 4.58 3.96
N GLY A 4 -9.89 3.66 4.44
CA GLY A 4 -8.95 2.92 3.60
C GLY A 4 -8.67 1.50 4.10
N GLU A 5 -8.43 0.57 3.17
CA GLU A 5 -8.18 -0.84 3.48
C GLU A 5 -6.69 -1.09 3.78
N ASN A 6 -6.39 -1.55 5.00
CA ASN A 6 -5.03 -1.94 5.40
C ASN A 6 -4.72 -3.36 4.92
N GLN A 7 -3.69 -3.50 4.08
CA GLN A 7 -3.21 -4.77 3.53
C GLN A 7 -1.82 -5.14 4.06
N THR A 8 -1.39 -4.50 5.16
CA THR A 8 -0.20 -4.92 5.91
C THR A 8 -0.44 -6.32 6.45
N SER A 9 0.46 -7.26 6.15
CA SER A 9 0.31 -8.64 6.60
C SER A 9 0.78 -8.78 8.05
N ASP A 10 0.29 -9.81 8.75
CA ASP A 10 0.68 -10.05 10.15
C ASP A 10 2.17 -10.38 10.25
N GLU A 11 2.74 -11.07 9.25
CA GLU A 11 4.17 -11.37 9.18
C GLU A 11 5.01 -10.10 9.01
N ALA A 12 4.46 -9.06 8.38
CA ALA A 12 5.14 -7.77 8.27
C ALA A 12 5.17 -7.04 9.62
N LEU A 13 4.26 -7.35 10.54
CA LEU A 13 4.19 -6.76 11.88
C LEU A 13 4.93 -7.61 12.93
N ASP A 14 5.20 -8.87 12.65
CA ASP A 14 5.87 -9.77 13.58
C ASP A 14 7.27 -9.25 13.94
N GLY A 15 7.54 -9.21 15.25
CA GLY A 15 8.78 -8.66 15.82
C GLY A 15 9.03 -7.16 15.63
N GLN A 16 8.12 -6.41 14.99
CA GLN A 16 8.27 -4.97 14.79
C GLN A 16 7.85 -4.18 16.04
N LYS A 17 8.63 -3.14 16.36
CA LYS A 17 8.30 -2.19 17.42
C LYS A 17 7.55 -0.99 16.83
N PRO A 18 6.70 -0.29 17.62
CA PRO A 18 5.94 0.86 17.13
C PRO A 18 6.79 2.00 16.53
N GLY A 19 8.07 2.11 16.92
CA GLY A 19 9.01 3.11 16.40
C GLY A 19 9.80 2.66 15.17
N ASP A 20 9.69 1.40 14.76
CA ASP A 20 10.43 0.88 13.62
C ASP A 20 9.92 1.51 12.33
N LYS A 21 10.88 1.94 11.49
CA LYS A 21 10.58 2.68 10.27
C LYS A 21 10.67 1.77 9.07
N GLY A 22 9.63 1.82 8.27
CA GLY A 22 9.48 1.07 7.04
C GLY A 22 9.06 1.96 5.88
N SER A 23 8.31 1.39 4.95
CA SER A 23 7.70 2.11 3.83
C SER A 23 6.20 1.88 3.81
N GLY A 24 5.43 2.94 3.57
CA GLY A 24 4.03 2.83 3.23
C GLY A 24 3.84 2.87 1.72
N VAL A 25 3.02 1.96 1.20
CA VAL A 25 2.54 1.93 -0.17
C VAL A 25 1.06 2.27 -0.13
N PHE A 26 0.66 3.30 -0.88
CA PHE A 26 -0.70 3.84 -0.86
C PHE A 26 -1.28 3.92 -2.26
N ALA A 27 -2.54 3.55 -2.41
CA ALA A 27 -3.33 3.86 -3.60
C ALA A 27 -4.25 5.05 -3.27
N VAL A 28 -4.03 6.18 -3.95
CA VAL A 28 -4.86 7.39 -3.82
C VAL A 28 -5.67 7.59 -5.10
N PRO A 29 -6.94 8.03 -5.01
CA PRO A 29 -7.72 8.36 -6.20
C PRO A 29 -7.00 9.41 -7.06
N ASP A 30 -6.99 9.23 -8.37
CA ASP A 30 -6.36 10.16 -9.30
C ASP A 30 -7.40 11.01 -10.05
N PRO A 31 -7.65 12.26 -9.62
CA PRO A 31 -8.62 13.13 -10.28
C PRO A 31 -8.15 13.66 -11.63
N THR A 32 -6.88 13.42 -12.02
CA THR A 32 -6.33 13.90 -13.30
C THR A 32 -6.54 12.91 -14.45
N SER A 33 -6.93 11.67 -14.14
CA SER A 33 -7.24 10.66 -15.15
C SER A 33 -8.73 10.66 -15.46
N PRO A 34 -9.12 10.53 -16.75
CA PRO A 34 -10.52 10.37 -17.14
C PRO A 34 -11.06 8.95 -16.90
N GLU A 35 -10.20 7.98 -16.52
CA GLU A 35 -10.60 6.60 -16.31
C GLU A 35 -11.35 6.41 -14.99
N GLN A 36 -12.45 5.66 -15.03
CA GLN A 36 -13.21 5.32 -13.83
C GLN A 36 -12.35 4.45 -12.89
N GLY A 37 -12.22 4.87 -11.63
CA GLY A 37 -11.43 4.15 -10.63
C GLY A 37 -9.91 4.35 -10.78
N ALA A 38 -9.49 5.37 -11.53
CA ALA A 38 -8.07 5.72 -11.63
C ALA A 38 -7.47 6.04 -10.26
N PHE A 39 -6.24 5.59 -10.06
CA PHE A 39 -5.48 5.82 -8.85
C PHE A 39 -4.01 6.07 -9.17
N LYS A 40 -3.33 6.75 -8.25
CA LYS A 40 -1.88 6.90 -8.22
C LYS A 40 -1.32 6.06 -7.09
N LYS A 41 -0.23 5.34 -7.35
CA LYS A 41 0.53 4.68 -6.31
C LYS A 41 1.55 5.65 -5.72
N VAL A 42 1.50 5.83 -4.41
CA VAL A 42 2.40 6.70 -3.66
C VAL A 42 3.19 5.83 -2.69
N ILE A 43 4.51 5.93 -2.73
CA ILE A 43 5.40 5.26 -1.79
C ILE A 43 6.00 6.32 -0.86
N VAL A 44 5.82 6.14 0.44
CA VAL A 44 6.40 7.00 1.47
C VAL A 44 7.35 6.17 2.32
N SER A 45 8.64 6.44 2.20
CA SER A 45 9.69 5.79 2.97
C SER A 45 9.87 6.44 4.35
N ASP A 46 10.52 5.73 5.27
CA ASP A 46 10.93 6.21 6.60
C ASP A 46 9.75 6.60 7.52
N ILE A 47 8.65 5.84 7.45
CA ILE A 47 7.47 6.02 8.32
C ILE A 47 7.21 4.79 9.20
N THR A 48 6.63 5.03 10.37
CA THR A 48 6.20 3.96 11.28
C THR A 48 4.92 3.29 10.78
N TYR A 49 4.60 2.09 11.28
CA TYR A 49 3.32 1.45 11.00
C TYR A 49 2.11 2.31 11.44
N PRO A 50 2.08 2.88 12.67
CA PRO A 50 1.01 3.81 13.07
C PRO A 50 0.86 5.02 12.15
N ASP A 51 1.97 5.59 11.67
CA ASP A 51 1.92 6.69 10.68
C ASP A 51 1.32 6.23 9.36
N CYS A 52 1.67 5.02 8.91
CA CYS A 52 1.12 4.43 7.70
C CYS A 52 -0.38 4.23 7.83
N VAL A 53 -0.86 3.67 8.94
CA VAL A 53 -2.29 3.50 9.23
C VAL A 53 -3.02 4.84 9.22
N ARG A 54 -2.48 5.84 9.94
CA ARG A 54 -3.08 7.17 10.01
C ARG A 54 -3.18 7.85 8.65
N ARG A 55 -2.15 7.75 7.80
CA ARG A 55 -2.17 8.30 6.43
C ARG A 55 -3.12 7.51 5.52
N GLY A 56 -3.06 6.18 5.64
CA GLY A 56 -3.82 5.23 4.85
C GLY A 56 -5.32 5.32 5.02
N GLN A 57 -5.79 5.87 6.15
CA GLN A 57 -7.19 6.21 6.33
C GLN A 57 -7.74 7.11 5.22
N ASN A 58 -6.94 7.94 4.54
CA ASN A 58 -7.45 8.78 3.43
C ASN A 58 -7.18 8.17 2.04
N CYS A 59 -6.75 6.92 1.99
CA CYS A 59 -6.38 6.22 0.76
C CYS A 59 -7.41 5.15 0.44
N MET A 60 -7.47 4.69 -0.82
CA MET A 60 -8.33 3.56 -1.20
C MET A 60 -7.86 2.30 -0.48
N VAL A 61 -6.56 2.03 -0.59
CA VAL A 61 -5.88 0.86 -0.06
C VAL A 61 -4.47 1.28 0.34
N TYR A 62 -3.91 0.68 1.38
CA TYR A 62 -2.54 0.91 1.81
C TYR A 62 -1.90 -0.33 2.43
N LYS A 63 -0.57 -0.39 2.40
CA LYS A 63 0.24 -1.45 2.99
C LYS A 63 1.49 -0.84 3.58
N TRP A 64 1.82 -1.21 4.82
CA TRP A 64 3.12 -0.93 5.41
C TRP A 64 4.06 -2.12 5.21
N LEU A 65 5.34 -1.85 5.09
CA LEU A 65 6.38 -2.85 4.93
C LEU A 65 7.55 -2.50 5.85
N PRO A 66 8.12 -3.46 6.59
CA PRO A 66 9.26 -3.25 7.49
C PRO A 66 10.59 -3.00 6.76
N LYS A 67 10.55 -2.71 5.45
CA LYS A 67 11.72 -2.45 4.61
C LYS A 67 11.64 -1.08 3.94
N LYS A 68 12.80 -0.50 3.67
CA LYS A 68 12.93 0.75 2.90
C LYS A 68 12.87 0.42 1.42
N LEU A 69 11.75 0.76 0.78
CA LEU A 69 11.61 0.69 -0.66
C LEU A 69 12.28 1.91 -1.30
N SER A 70 12.98 1.67 -2.41
CA SER A 70 13.54 2.74 -3.24
C SER A 70 12.41 3.46 -3.97
N GLN A 71 12.49 4.79 -4.04
CA GLN A 71 11.48 5.63 -4.71
C GLN A 71 11.38 5.40 -6.24
N GLY A 72 12.29 4.61 -6.82
CA GLY A 72 12.38 4.40 -8.27
C GLY A 72 11.50 3.28 -8.84
N THR A 73 10.99 2.36 -8.02
CA THR A 73 10.17 1.24 -8.51
C THR A 73 8.76 1.32 -7.93
N THR A 74 7.87 1.97 -8.68
CA THR A 74 6.43 2.03 -8.38
C THR A 74 5.63 1.03 -9.20
N GLU A 75 6.26 0.13 -9.95
CA GLU A 75 5.52 -0.86 -10.73
C GLU A 75 5.23 -2.10 -9.89
N CYS A 76 4.03 -2.64 -10.03
CA CYS A 76 3.67 -3.93 -9.47
C CYS A 76 4.09 -5.04 -10.47
N PRO A 77 5.05 -5.92 -10.12
CA PRO A 77 5.48 -6.98 -11.05
C PRO A 77 4.38 -7.97 -11.39
N THR A 78 3.40 -8.13 -10.50
CA THR A 78 2.26 -9.03 -10.65
C THR A 78 0.99 -8.30 -11.04
N LYS A 79 1.10 -7.18 -11.79
CA LYS A 79 -0.07 -6.39 -12.18
C LYS A 79 -1.09 -7.24 -12.94
N GLY A 80 -2.37 -7.13 -12.55
CA GLY A 80 -3.47 -7.89 -13.16
C GLY A 80 -3.66 -9.31 -12.62
N VAL A 81 -2.76 -9.82 -11.79
CA VAL A 81 -2.95 -11.10 -11.10
C VAL A 81 -4.10 -10.98 -10.11
N LEU A 82 -4.97 -12.00 -10.05
CA LEU A 82 -6.08 -12.04 -9.11
C LEU A 82 -5.59 -12.06 -7.67
N CYS A 83 -6.27 -11.31 -6.81
CA CYS A 83 -5.94 -11.20 -5.40
C CYS A 83 -7.20 -11.14 -4.55
N ASN A 84 -7.05 -11.51 -3.28
CA ASN A 84 -8.09 -11.36 -2.27
C ASN A 84 -7.45 -10.69 -1.05
N LYS A 85 -7.78 -9.40 -0.83
CA LYS A 85 -7.26 -8.54 0.26
C LYS A 85 -5.77 -8.23 0.25
N SER A 86 -4.90 -9.00 -0.41
CA SER A 86 -3.46 -8.68 -0.49
C SER A 86 -2.80 -9.31 -1.71
N CYS A 87 -1.63 -8.79 -2.06
CA CYS A 87 -0.78 -9.30 -3.14
C CYS A 87 0.51 -9.90 -2.58
N ALA A 88 1.03 -10.92 -3.27
CA ALA A 88 2.26 -11.60 -2.87
C ALA A 88 3.49 -10.68 -2.92
N HIS A 89 3.51 -9.70 -3.83
CA HIS A 89 4.63 -8.79 -3.99
C HIS A 89 4.43 -7.50 -3.19
N ASP A 90 5.49 -7.03 -2.53
CA ASP A 90 5.42 -5.93 -1.56
C ASP A 90 5.03 -4.58 -2.16
N LEU A 91 5.37 -4.34 -3.43
CA LEU A 91 4.98 -3.13 -4.16
C LEU A 91 3.54 -3.14 -4.67
N CYS A 92 2.81 -4.25 -4.51
CA CYS A 92 1.49 -4.43 -5.10
C CYS A 92 0.40 -4.26 -4.05
N LEU A 93 -0.67 -3.58 -4.45
CA LEU A 93 -1.90 -3.46 -3.67
C LEU A 93 -3.02 -4.22 -4.37
N CYS A 94 -3.84 -4.93 -3.59
CA CYS A 94 -5.02 -5.59 -4.13
C CYS A 94 -6.15 -4.57 -4.27
N ILE A 95 -6.51 -4.22 -5.49
CA ILE A 95 -7.56 -3.23 -5.79
C ILE A 95 -8.56 -3.88 -6.75
N ASN A 96 -9.84 -3.89 -6.36
CA ASN A 96 -10.93 -4.50 -7.15
C ASN A 96 -10.64 -5.97 -7.56
N GLY A 97 -10.01 -6.75 -6.67
CA GLY A 97 -9.70 -8.16 -6.91
C GLY A 97 -8.49 -8.42 -7.82
N THR A 98 -7.72 -7.39 -8.17
CA THR A 98 -6.48 -7.52 -8.97
C THR A 98 -5.31 -6.78 -8.34
N CYS A 99 -4.10 -7.31 -8.51
CA CYS A 99 -2.88 -6.66 -8.06
C CYS A 99 -2.51 -5.47 -8.95
N GLN A 100 -2.12 -4.38 -8.31
CA GLN A 100 -1.82 -3.08 -8.93
C GLN A 100 -0.56 -2.43 -8.34
#